data_AF-A0A3N5IML1-F1
#
_entry.id   AF-A0A3N5IML1-F1
#
_cell.length_a   1.000
_cell.length_b   1.000
_cell.length_c   1.000
_cell.angle_alpha   90.00
_cell.angle_beta   90.00
_cell.angle_gamma   90.00
#
_symmetry.space_group_name_H-M   'P 1'
#
loop_
_entity.id
_entity.type
_entity.pdbx_description
1 polymer ?
#
loop_
_entity_poly.entity_id
_entity_poly.type
_entity_poly.pdbx_seq_one_letter_code
_entity_poly.pdbx_strand_id
1 'polypeptide(L)'
;MDISSLIDSLHPLEVKVLSTFGTSSSPILQTEQLAQTTGLEPSQLSMAIEWLLAKSLLVVDTETATPIVSLTKTGELYFEKYSPIERVLSVARDAAKTGKRLTIQDIQSREGLEPTEVSGAIGRLKKEGVLLIIQGGCIESTGRPSQTAEVMRGLLQQLHGAPRELRAFPETQRQVIHDHAVKRGNAREPFRIDDRVTKALKLSETGVEAAQQLSRQGTAEEVSQLTPELLKDGSWRAKRFRKYTISLRAPRIAPGKRHPYREFLDAVKAKLVS
;
A
#
# COMPACT_ATOMS: atom_id res chain seq x y z
N MET A 1 17.99 30.42 12.45
CA MET A 1 18.70 29.62 11.42
C MET A 1 18.88 30.53 10.22
N ASP A 2 20.07 30.57 9.61
CA ASP A 2 20.24 31.37 8.38
C ASP A 2 19.51 30.71 7.22
N ILE A 3 18.35 31.27 6.86
CA ILE A 3 17.46 30.76 5.80
C ILE A 3 18.22 30.68 4.47
N SER A 4 19.10 31.65 4.20
CA SER A 4 19.96 31.65 3.01
C SER A 4 20.89 30.42 2.96
N SER A 5 21.44 29.99 4.09
CA SER A 5 22.31 28.80 4.14
C SER A 5 21.52 27.51 3.91
N LEU A 6 20.25 27.50 4.31
CA LEU A 6 19.34 26.39 4.12
C LEU A 6 18.92 26.26 2.66
N ILE A 7 18.61 27.37 1.99
CA ILE A 7 18.27 27.43 0.56
C ILE A 7 19.41 26.92 -0.31
N ASP A 8 20.64 27.38 -0.06
CA ASP A 8 21.86 26.93 -0.77
C ASP A 8 22.17 25.43 -0.57
N SER A 9 21.50 24.78 0.38
CA SER A 9 21.66 23.36 0.69
C SER A 9 20.51 22.50 0.14
N LEU A 10 19.50 23.09 -0.52
CA LEU A 10 18.36 22.35 -1.05
C LEU A 10 18.72 21.57 -2.32
N HIS A 11 18.16 20.38 -2.45
CA HIS A 11 18.26 19.55 -3.64
C HIS A 11 17.33 20.11 -4.73
N PRO A 12 17.64 19.99 -6.03
CA PRO A 12 16.75 20.43 -7.12
C PRO A 12 15.30 19.92 -6.99
N LEU A 13 15.12 18.70 -6.49
CA LEU A 13 13.81 18.12 -6.18
C LEU A 13 13.09 18.86 -5.04
N GLU A 14 13.80 19.22 -3.96
CA GLU A 14 13.25 20.02 -2.85
C GLU A 14 12.85 21.41 -3.33
N VAL A 15 13.70 22.04 -4.17
CA VAL A 15 13.42 23.33 -4.82
C VAL A 15 12.17 23.26 -5.69
N LYS A 16 12.01 22.19 -6.48
CA LYS A 16 10.83 21.97 -7.32
C LYS A 16 9.56 21.82 -6.47
N VAL A 17 9.62 21.08 -5.37
CA VAL A 17 8.48 20.95 -4.46
C VAL A 17 8.15 22.29 -3.79
N LEU A 18 9.12 23.02 -3.22
CA LEU A 18 8.88 24.31 -2.57
C LEU A 18 8.36 25.39 -3.53
N SER A 19 8.87 25.43 -4.77
CA SER A 19 8.37 26.36 -5.79
C SER A 19 6.92 26.06 -6.19
N THR A 20 6.50 24.79 -6.22
CA THR A 20 5.08 24.47 -6.42
C THR A 20 4.20 24.95 -5.28
N PHE A 21 4.65 24.87 -4.03
CA PHE A 21 3.93 25.48 -2.90
C PHE A 21 3.88 27.01 -3.00
N GLY A 22 4.97 27.66 -3.42
CA GLY A 22 5.02 29.12 -3.58
C GLY A 22 4.14 29.66 -4.71
N THR A 23 3.82 28.83 -5.71
CA THR A 23 2.96 29.19 -6.85
C THR A 23 1.49 28.81 -6.62
N SER A 24 1.23 27.85 -5.73
CA SER A 24 -0.12 27.36 -5.46
C SER A 24 -0.88 28.32 -4.54
N SER A 25 -2.15 28.60 -4.87
CA SER A 25 -3.03 29.44 -4.03
C SER A 25 -3.48 28.76 -2.73
N SER A 26 -3.37 27.44 -2.65
CA SER A 26 -3.76 26.65 -1.47
C SER A 26 -2.56 26.45 -0.54
N PRO A 27 -2.69 26.79 0.77
CA PRO A 27 -1.61 26.60 1.74
C PRO A 27 -1.35 25.12 2.10
N ILE A 28 -2.28 24.24 1.74
CA ILE A 28 -2.23 22.79 2.02
C ILE A 28 -2.33 22.06 0.67
N LEU A 29 -1.37 21.18 0.40
CA LEU A 29 -1.34 20.35 -0.80
C LEU A 29 -1.22 18.87 -0.44
N GLN A 30 -1.99 18.03 -1.11
CA GLN A 30 -1.87 16.58 -0.98
C GLN A 30 -0.72 16.04 -1.84
N THR A 31 -0.12 14.93 -1.41
CA THR A 31 0.97 14.26 -2.14
C THR A 31 0.62 14.00 -3.61
N GLU A 32 -0.62 13.60 -3.92
CA GLU A 32 -1.10 13.36 -5.28
C GLU A 32 -1.10 14.63 -6.14
N GLN A 33 -1.53 15.76 -5.57
CA GLN A 33 -1.55 17.05 -6.26
C GLN A 33 -0.14 17.55 -6.53
N LEU A 34 0.77 17.34 -5.56
CA LEU A 34 2.19 17.65 -5.73
C LEU A 34 2.82 16.81 -6.83
N ALA A 35 2.50 15.51 -6.93
CA ALA A 35 3.00 14.64 -8.00
C ALA A 35 2.57 15.15 -9.38
N GLN A 36 1.30 15.50 -9.55
CA GLN A 36 0.76 16.01 -10.81
C GLN A 36 1.37 17.36 -11.21
N THR A 37 1.52 18.28 -10.24
CA THR A 37 2.01 19.64 -10.51
C THR A 37 3.52 19.66 -10.74
N THR A 38 4.28 18.87 -9.97
CA THR A 38 5.74 18.79 -10.12
C THR A 38 6.17 17.91 -11.30
N GLY A 39 5.31 17.00 -11.77
CA GLY A 39 5.65 16.01 -12.79
C GLY A 39 6.82 15.10 -12.38
N LEU A 40 7.05 14.94 -11.08
CA LEU A 40 8.10 14.08 -10.54
C LEU A 40 7.59 12.65 -10.38
N GLU A 41 8.50 11.69 -10.53
CA GLU A 41 8.22 10.29 -10.20
C GLU A 41 7.85 10.15 -8.71
N PRO A 42 6.93 9.23 -8.33
CA PRO A 42 6.46 9.09 -6.95
C PRO A 42 7.58 8.88 -5.92
N SER A 43 8.63 8.15 -6.30
CA SER A 43 9.81 7.90 -5.48
C SER A 43 10.62 9.18 -5.22
N GLN A 44 10.83 10.00 -6.26
CA GLN A 44 11.56 11.27 -6.18
C GLN A 44 10.80 12.28 -5.32
N LEU A 45 9.48 12.35 -5.50
CA LEU A 45 8.63 13.21 -4.69
C LEU A 45 8.64 12.81 -3.22
N SER A 46 8.53 11.51 -2.93
CA SER A 46 8.54 11.00 -1.56
C SER A 46 9.86 11.36 -0.86
N MET A 47 10.99 11.14 -1.54
CA MET A 47 12.30 11.50 -1.03
C MET A 47 12.44 13.02 -0.77
N ALA A 48 11.96 13.86 -1.70
CA ALA A 48 11.98 15.31 -1.54
C ALA A 48 11.13 15.77 -0.35
N ILE A 49 9.92 15.21 -0.19
CA ILE A 49 9.05 15.49 0.94
C ILE A 49 9.73 15.10 2.26
N GLU A 50 10.35 13.91 2.33
CA GLU A 50 11.06 13.46 3.54
C GLU A 50 12.24 14.37 3.89
N TRP A 51 13.02 14.83 2.91
CA TRP A 51 14.11 15.78 3.16
C TRP A 51 13.59 17.13 3.65
N LEU A 52 12.51 17.64 3.06
CA LEU A 52 11.89 18.89 3.49
C LEU A 52 11.27 18.79 4.89
N LEU A 53 10.68 17.65 5.24
CA LEU A 53 10.21 17.35 6.60
C LEU A 53 11.38 17.28 7.59
N ALA A 54 12.48 16.60 7.22
CA ALA A 54 13.68 16.51 8.05
C ALA A 54 14.38 17.86 8.28
N LYS A 55 14.24 18.78 7.31
CA LYS A 55 14.72 20.18 7.40
C LYS A 55 13.70 21.13 8.05
N SER A 56 12.55 20.62 8.51
CA SER A 56 11.46 21.41 9.11
C SER A 56 10.91 22.51 8.19
N LEU A 57 11.00 22.33 6.87
CA LEU A 57 10.46 23.23 5.85
C LEU A 57 9.01 22.87 5.47
N LEU A 58 8.65 21.61 5.67
CA LEU A 58 7.28 21.12 5.57
C LEU A 58 6.81 20.63 6.93
N VAL A 59 5.49 20.66 7.13
CA VAL A 59 4.79 20.06 8.26
C VAL A 59 3.65 19.22 7.71
N VAL A 60 3.46 18.02 8.27
CA VAL A 60 2.28 17.20 7.99
C VAL A 60 1.10 17.82 8.73
N ASP A 61 0.11 18.31 7.98
CA ASP A 61 -1.10 18.89 8.57
C ASP A 61 -2.10 17.79 8.94
N THR A 62 -2.39 16.92 7.98
CA THR A 62 -3.27 15.77 8.18
C THR A 62 -2.71 14.53 7.49
N GLU A 63 -2.85 13.39 8.17
CA GLU A 63 -2.56 12.08 7.63
C GLU A 63 -3.87 11.29 7.61
N THR A 64 -4.37 10.99 6.41
CA THR A 64 -5.63 10.26 6.23
C THR A 64 -5.33 8.89 5.68
N ALA A 65 -5.56 7.85 6.49
CA ALA A 65 -5.57 6.47 6.03
C ALA A 65 -6.94 6.17 5.42
N THR A 66 -6.96 5.92 4.11
CA THR A 66 -8.16 5.51 3.37
C THR A 66 -8.08 4.01 3.10
N PRO A 67 -8.98 3.19 3.68
CA PRO A 67 -8.98 1.76 3.41
C PRO A 67 -9.49 1.53 1.97
N ILE A 68 -8.65 0.93 1.15
CA ILE A 68 -8.94 0.57 -0.23
C ILE A 68 -9.09 -0.94 -0.33
N VAL A 69 -10.13 -1.36 -1.05
CA VAL A 69 -10.42 -2.76 -1.34
C VAL A 69 -9.95 -3.06 -2.75
N SER A 70 -9.22 -4.16 -2.91
CA SER A 70 -8.79 -4.70 -4.19
C SER A 70 -9.12 -6.19 -4.29
N LEU A 71 -9.23 -6.70 -5.52
CA LEU A 71 -9.31 -8.14 -5.75
C LEU A 71 -7.93 -8.78 -5.61
N THR A 72 -7.89 -9.95 -5.00
CA THR A 72 -6.72 -10.83 -5.04
C THR A 72 -6.76 -11.71 -6.28
N LYS A 73 -5.70 -12.48 -6.52
CA LYS A 73 -5.70 -13.53 -7.55
C LYS A 73 -6.87 -14.52 -7.38
N THR A 74 -7.23 -14.84 -6.14
CA THR A 74 -8.40 -15.68 -5.84
C THR A 74 -9.71 -14.97 -6.19
N GLY A 75 -9.81 -13.67 -5.93
CA GLY A 75 -10.95 -12.84 -6.31
C GLY A 75 -11.14 -12.77 -7.82
N GLU A 76 -10.06 -12.61 -8.58
CA GLU A 76 -10.07 -12.66 -10.05
C GLU A 76 -10.55 -14.03 -10.55
N LEU A 77 -10.07 -15.13 -9.97
CA LEU A 77 -10.55 -16.47 -10.31
C LEU A 77 -12.04 -16.66 -10.02
N TYR A 78 -12.55 -16.11 -8.91
CA TYR A 78 -13.98 -16.18 -8.57
C TYR A 78 -14.84 -15.32 -9.49
N PHE A 79 -14.29 -14.22 -9.99
CA PHE A 79 -14.93 -13.40 -11.00
C PHE A 79 -15.06 -14.15 -12.34
N GLU A 80 -13.97 -14.76 -12.83
CA GLU A 80 -13.96 -15.51 -14.10
C GLU A 80 -14.79 -16.80 -14.06
N LYS A 81 -14.71 -17.55 -12.96
CA LYS A 81 -15.42 -18.82 -12.79
C LYS A 81 -16.68 -18.63 -11.94
N TYR A 82 -16.53 -18.88 -10.64
CA TYR A 82 -17.59 -18.82 -9.65
C TYR A 82 -16.98 -18.70 -8.27
N SER A 83 -17.71 -18.11 -7.33
CA SER A 83 -17.33 -18.19 -5.92
C SER A 83 -17.71 -19.57 -5.35
N PRO A 84 -16.99 -20.10 -4.34
CA PRO A 84 -17.35 -21.37 -3.71
C PRO A 84 -18.79 -21.38 -3.17
N ILE A 85 -19.27 -20.23 -2.68
CA ILE A 85 -20.65 -20.05 -2.18
C ILE A 85 -21.66 -20.26 -3.31
N GLU A 86 -21.46 -19.63 -4.47
CA GLU A 86 -22.34 -19.81 -5.62
C GLU A 86 -22.28 -21.23 -6.17
N ARG A 87 -21.10 -21.85 -6.19
CA ARG A 87 -20.96 -23.21 -6.71
C ARG A 87 -21.70 -24.21 -5.85
N VAL A 88 -21.46 -24.18 -4.53
CA VAL A 88 -22.17 -25.04 -3.59
C VAL A 88 -23.68 -24.82 -3.68
N LEU A 89 -24.14 -23.57 -3.84
CA LEU A 89 -25.55 -23.26 -4.02
C LEU A 89 -26.12 -23.84 -5.33
N SER A 90 -25.41 -23.72 -6.45
CA SER A 90 -25.83 -24.29 -7.74
C SER A 90 -25.94 -25.81 -7.69
N VAL A 91 -24.95 -26.48 -7.09
CA VAL A 91 -24.90 -27.94 -6.96
C VAL A 91 -26.03 -28.43 -6.05
N ALA A 92 -26.29 -27.74 -4.93
CA ALA A 92 -27.40 -28.08 -4.05
C ALA A 92 -28.76 -27.88 -4.72
N ARG A 93 -28.93 -26.86 -5.58
CA ARG A 93 -30.15 -26.66 -6.36
C ARG A 93 -30.35 -27.74 -7.42
N ASP A 94 -29.29 -28.15 -8.11
CA ASP A 94 -29.37 -29.21 -9.11
C ASP A 94 -29.66 -30.59 -8.47
N ALA A 95 -29.10 -30.84 -7.29
CA ALA A 95 -29.38 -32.01 -6.49
C ALA A 95 -30.85 -32.07 -6.05
N ALA A 96 -31.39 -30.94 -5.58
CA ALA A 96 -32.81 -30.81 -5.21
C ALA A 96 -33.73 -31.07 -6.41
N LYS A 97 -33.40 -30.55 -7.60
CA LYS A 97 -34.19 -30.80 -8.84
C LYS A 97 -34.15 -32.26 -9.30
N THR A 98 -33.01 -32.93 -9.12
CA THR A 98 -32.82 -34.32 -9.55
C THR A 98 -33.21 -35.34 -8.47
N GLY A 99 -33.64 -34.89 -7.29
CA GLY A 99 -33.97 -35.75 -6.15
C GLY A 99 -32.76 -36.48 -5.55
N LYS A 100 -31.53 -36.13 -5.94
CA LYS A 100 -30.30 -36.76 -5.45
C LYS A 100 -29.88 -36.11 -4.14
N ARG A 101 -29.58 -36.92 -3.13
CA ARG A 101 -28.99 -36.46 -1.87
C ARG A 101 -27.47 -36.38 -2.04
N LEU A 102 -26.88 -35.21 -1.81
CA LEU A 102 -25.42 -35.02 -1.86
C LEU A 102 -24.87 -34.84 -0.45
N THR A 103 -23.77 -35.52 -0.15
CA THR A 103 -23.00 -35.31 1.06
C THR A 103 -21.95 -34.21 0.86
N ILE A 104 -21.38 -33.72 1.97
CA ILE A 104 -20.27 -32.76 1.94
C ILE A 104 -19.08 -33.31 1.14
N GLN A 105 -18.79 -34.61 1.27
CA GLN A 105 -17.70 -35.28 0.55
C GLN A 105 -17.96 -35.34 -0.95
N ASP A 106 -19.20 -35.60 -1.37
CA ASP A 106 -19.55 -35.63 -2.79
C ASP A 106 -19.32 -34.27 -3.47
N ILE A 107 -19.60 -33.17 -2.76
CA ILE A 107 -19.37 -31.82 -3.28
C ILE A 107 -17.87 -31.52 -3.39
N GLN A 108 -17.07 -31.94 -2.40
CA GLN A 108 -15.62 -31.78 -2.42
C GLN A 108 -14.99 -32.53 -3.62
N SER A 109 -15.37 -33.79 -3.82
CA SER A 109 -14.80 -34.63 -4.88
C SER A 109 -15.23 -34.22 -6.29
N ARG A 110 -16.44 -33.67 -6.45
CA ARG A 110 -17.02 -33.36 -7.77
C ARG A 110 -16.51 -32.04 -8.36
N GLU A 111 -16.14 -31.09 -7.50
CA GLU A 111 -15.91 -29.69 -7.91
C GLU A 111 -14.45 -29.25 -7.90
N GLY A 112 -13.53 -30.11 -7.40
CA GLY A 112 -12.10 -29.77 -7.31
C GLY A 112 -11.82 -28.54 -6.44
N LEU A 113 -12.76 -28.18 -5.55
CA LEU A 113 -12.63 -27.11 -4.59
C LEU A 113 -11.90 -27.62 -3.34
N GLU A 114 -11.15 -26.73 -2.69
CA GLU A 114 -10.45 -27.09 -1.46
C GLU A 114 -11.47 -27.43 -0.36
N PRO A 115 -11.21 -28.47 0.47
CA PRO A 115 -12.13 -28.86 1.54
C PRO A 115 -12.53 -27.72 2.48
N THR A 116 -11.60 -26.79 2.70
CA THR A 116 -11.77 -25.58 3.52
C THR A 116 -12.75 -24.59 2.90
N GLU A 117 -12.68 -24.38 1.58
CA GLU A 117 -13.57 -23.48 0.84
C GLU A 117 -15.00 -24.02 0.81
N VAL A 118 -15.16 -25.32 0.57
CA VAL A 118 -16.46 -26.01 0.58
C VAL A 118 -17.10 -25.94 1.97
N SER A 119 -16.34 -26.26 3.01
CA SER A 119 -16.83 -26.23 4.40
C SER A 119 -17.23 -24.82 4.82
N GLY A 120 -16.44 -23.80 4.46
CA GLY A 120 -16.76 -22.39 4.71
C GLY A 120 -18.03 -21.94 3.99
N ALA A 121 -18.17 -22.29 2.72
CA ALA A 121 -19.35 -21.98 1.92
C ALA A 121 -20.64 -22.62 2.48
N ILE A 122 -20.59 -23.92 2.82
CA ILE A 122 -21.73 -24.63 3.43
C ILE A 122 -22.10 -24.00 4.78
N GLY A 123 -21.10 -23.69 5.61
CA GLY A 123 -21.31 -23.04 6.90
C GLY A 123 -22.03 -21.70 6.77
N ARG A 124 -21.67 -20.88 5.77
CA ARG A 124 -22.33 -19.59 5.50
C ARG A 124 -23.76 -19.78 4.98
N LEU A 125 -23.95 -20.65 3.99
CA LEU A 125 -25.27 -20.94 3.42
C LEU A 125 -26.25 -21.57 4.43
N LYS A 126 -25.74 -22.36 5.38
CA LYS A 126 -26.52 -22.88 6.51
C LYS A 126 -26.97 -21.76 7.45
N LYS A 127 -26.07 -20.83 7.79
CA LYS A 127 -26.41 -19.67 8.64
C LYS A 127 -27.48 -18.78 8.01
N GLU A 128 -27.49 -18.67 6.68
CA GLU A 128 -28.51 -17.93 5.93
C GLU A 128 -29.83 -18.70 5.76
N GLY A 129 -29.90 -19.96 6.19
CA GLY A 129 -31.07 -20.82 6.02
C GLY A 129 -31.35 -21.20 4.56
N VAL A 130 -30.37 -21.05 3.68
CA VAL A 130 -30.44 -21.42 2.25
C VAL A 130 -30.21 -22.92 2.07
N LEU A 131 -29.41 -23.50 2.97
CA LEU A 131 -29.14 -24.94 3.03
C LEU A 131 -29.50 -25.50 4.40
N LEU A 132 -30.04 -26.72 4.41
CA LEU A 132 -30.25 -27.55 5.59
C LEU A 132 -29.38 -28.80 5.49
N ILE A 133 -28.90 -29.26 6.65
CA ILE A 133 -28.19 -30.54 6.75
C ILE A 133 -29.17 -31.53 7.38
N ILE A 134 -29.59 -32.52 6.60
CA ILE A 134 -30.51 -33.58 7.02
C ILE A 134 -29.75 -34.82 7.50
N GLN A 135 -30.48 -35.81 8.02
CA GLN A 135 -29.89 -37.07 8.50
C GLN A 135 -28.99 -37.73 7.43
N GLY A 136 -27.83 -38.22 7.88
CA GLY A 136 -26.79 -38.77 7.00
C GLY A 136 -25.81 -37.74 6.44
N GLY A 137 -25.84 -36.49 6.91
CA GLY A 137 -24.90 -35.45 6.46
C GLY A 137 -25.18 -34.96 5.03
N CYS A 138 -26.40 -35.18 4.55
CA CYS A 138 -26.83 -34.74 3.23
C CYS A 138 -27.29 -33.28 3.27
N ILE A 139 -27.03 -32.55 2.19
CA ILE A 139 -27.36 -31.14 2.04
C ILE A 139 -28.64 -31.01 1.21
N GLU A 140 -29.60 -30.23 1.71
CA GLU A 140 -30.85 -29.93 1.03
C GLU A 140 -31.01 -28.41 0.87
N SER A 141 -31.39 -27.96 -0.33
CA SER A 141 -31.64 -26.54 -0.60
C SER A 141 -33.07 -26.17 -0.24
N THR A 142 -33.24 -25.07 0.49
CA THR A 142 -34.57 -24.53 0.85
C THR A 142 -35.22 -23.72 -0.27
N GLY A 143 -34.55 -23.58 -1.43
CA GLY A 143 -35.02 -22.78 -2.56
C GLY A 143 -34.82 -21.27 -2.40
N ARG A 144 -34.33 -20.79 -1.26
CA ARG A 144 -34.08 -19.36 -1.01
C ARG A 144 -32.86 -18.85 -1.78
N PRO A 145 -32.83 -17.55 -2.16
CA PRO A 145 -31.60 -16.91 -2.61
C PRO A 145 -30.61 -16.72 -1.45
N SER A 146 -29.32 -16.75 -1.75
CA SER A 146 -28.27 -16.40 -0.79
C SER A 146 -27.90 -14.94 -0.99
N GLN A 147 -28.17 -14.11 0.01
CA GLN A 147 -27.81 -12.70 0.00
C GLN A 147 -26.30 -12.52 -0.14
N THR A 148 -25.50 -13.37 0.53
CA THR A 148 -24.04 -13.29 0.43
C THR A 148 -23.55 -13.66 -0.96
N ALA A 149 -24.15 -14.66 -1.63
CA ALA A 149 -23.78 -15.02 -3.00
C ALA A 149 -24.03 -13.85 -3.98
N GLU A 150 -25.20 -13.22 -3.89
CA GLU A 150 -25.56 -12.09 -4.75
C GLU A 150 -24.68 -10.87 -4.51
N VAL A 151 -24.44 -10.52 -3.23
CA VAL A 151 -23.57 -9.42 -2.85
C VAL A 151 -22.11 -9.69 -3.30
N MET A 152 -21.62 -10.92 -3.11
CA MET A 152 -20.29 -11.33 -3.55
C MET A 152 -20.12 -11.14 -5.05
N ARG A 153 -21.09 -11.59 -5.85
CA ARG A 153 -21.05 -11.43 -7.32
C ARG A 153 -21.01 -9.96 -7.73
N GLY A 154 -21.84 -9.12 -7.11
CA GLY A 154 -21.84 -7.68 -7.35
C GLY A 154 -20.52 -7.01 -6.97
N LEU A 155 -19.94 -7.39 -5.82
CA LEU A 155 -18.64 -6.88 -5.36
C LEU A 155 -17.49 -7.26 -6.29
N LEU A 156 -17.45 -8.53 -6.74
CA LEU A 156 -16.46 -9.00 -7.70
C LEU A 156 -16.53 -8.22 -9.01
N GLN A 157 -17.75 -7.92 -9.50
CA GLN A 157 -17.95 -7.09 -10.69
C GLN A 157 -17.52 -5.63 -10.49
N GLN A 158 -17.85 -5.03 -9.34
CA GLN A 158 -17.52 -3.64 -9.06
C GLN A 158 -16.02 -3.41 -8.84
N LEU A 159 -15.32 -4.39 -8.25
CA LEU A 159 -13.89 -4.34 -7.96
C LEU A 159 -13.02 -4.90 -9.09
N HIS A 160 -13.63 -5.43 -10.16
CA HIS A 160 -12.90 -5.86 -11.35
C HIS A 160 -12.31 -4.65 -12.08
N GLY A 161 -10.99 -4.66 -12.30
CA GLY A 161 -10.26 -3.65 -13.06
C GLY A 161 -9.70 -2.47 -12.25
N ALA A 162 -10.29 -2.10 -11.12
CA ALA A 162 -9.76 -1.02 -10.28
C ALA A 162 -10.09 -1.17 -8.78
N PRO A 163 -9.12 -0.90 -7.88
CA PRO A 163 -9.40 -0.79 -6.45
C PRO A 163 -10.37 0.35 -6.13
N ARG A 164 -11.19 0.17 -5.08
CA ARG A 164 -12.16 1.18 -4.62
C ARG A 164 -12.07 1.40 -3.12
N GLU A 165 -12.43 2.60 -2.68
CA GLU A 165 -12.51 2.90 -1.27
C GLU A 165 -13.58 2.07 -0.56
N LEU A 166 -13.24 1.48 0.58
CA LEU A 166 -14.17 0.68 1.38
C LEU A 166 -15.40 1.49 1.80
N ARG A 167 -15.23 2.80 2.06
CA ARG A 167 -16.29 3.71 2.48
C ARG A 167 -17.35 3.98 1.40
N ALA A 168 -17.04 3.74 0.13
CA ALA A 168 -17.99 3.90 -0.96
C ALA A 168 -19.05 2.80 -0.99
N PHE A 169 -18.83 1.69 -0.27
CA PHE A 169 -19.76 0.56 -0.23
C PHE A 169 -20.78 0.70 0.92
N PRO A 170 -22.05 0.32 0.69
CA PRO A 170 -23.05 0.15 1.74
C PRO A 170 -22.59 -0.80 2.86
N GLU A 171 -23.16 -0.67 4.06
CA GLU A 171 -22.78 -1.47 5.23
C GLU A 171 -22.83 -2.99 4.96
N THR A 172 -23.87 -3.46 4.27
CA THR A 172 -24.05 -4.87 3.91
C THR A 172 -22.92 -5.41 3.03
N GLN A 173 -22.44 -4.60 2.09
CA GLN A 173 -21.33 -4.92 1.21
C GLN A 173 -20.00 -4.88 1.97
N ARG A 174 -19.78 -3.86 2.82
CA ARG A 174 -18.58 -3.77 3.67
C ARG A 174 -18.42 -4.99 4.58
N GLN A 175 -19.52 -5.49 5.13
CA GLN A 175 -19.50 -6.66 6.00
C GLN A 175 -19.06 -7.92 5.24
N VAL A 176 -19.56 -8.14 4.02
CA VAL A 176 -19.12 -9.24 3.15
C VAL A 176 -17.65 -9.10 2.77
N ILE A 177 -17.17 -7.89 2.47
CA ILE A 177 -15.76 -7.63 2.18
C ILE A 177 -14.90 -8.00 3.39
N HIS A 178 -15.26 -7.57 4.61
CA HIS A 178 -14.50 -7.89 5.83
C HIS A 178 -14.53 -9.37 6.20
N ASP A 179 -15.65 -10.05 5.97
CA ASP A 179 -15.78 -11.48 6.19
C ASP A 179 -14.83 -12.26 5.27
N HIS A 180 -14.73 -11.85 4.01
CA HIS A 180 -13.97 -12.48 2.92
C HIS A 180 -12.71 -11.69 2.50
N ALA A 181 -12.10 -10.97 3.44
CA ALA A 181 -10.83 -10.30 3.23
C ALA A 181 -9.66 -11.18 3.72
N VAL A 182 -8.51 -11.05 3.05
CA VAL A 182 -7.26 -11.69 3.46
C VAL A 182 -6.94 -11.30 4.92
N LYS A 183 -6.75 -12.32 5.75
CA LYS A 183 -6.43 -12.18 7.18
C LYS A 183 -5.08 -12.82 7.46
N ARG A 184 -4.44 -12.45 8.58
CA ARG A 184 -3.16 -13.04 9.00
C ARG A 184 -3.33 -14.57 9.19
N GLY A 185 -2.79 -15.35 8.26
CA GLY A 185 -2.90 -16.82 8.22
C GLY A 185 -3.85 -17.38 7.16
N ASN A 186 -4.65 -16.56 6.48
CA ASN A 186 -5.48 -16.98 5.34
C ASN A 186 -5.29 -16.02 4.15
N ALA A 187 -4.39 -16.41 3.24
CA ALA A 187 -4.04 -15.64 2.05
C ALA A 187 -4.95 -15.93 0.84
N ARG A 188 -5.87 -16.90 0.93
CA ARG A 188 -6.72 -17.37 -0.17
C ARG A 188 -8.13 -16.79 -0.10
N GLU A 189 -8.25 -15.50 0.19
CA GLU A 189 -9.53 -14.78 0.23
C GLU A 189 -9.67 -13.85 -0.98
N PRO A 190 -10.90 -13.61 -1.48
CA PRO A 190 -11.10 -12.85 -2.72
C PRO A 190 -10.79 -11.36 -2.60
N PHE A 191 -10.90 -10.77 -1.40
CA PHE A 191 -10.67 -9.35 -1.18
C PHE A 191 -9.39 -9.09 -0.38
N ARG A 192 -8.71 -8.00 -0.69
CA ARG A 192 -7.63 -7.45 0.14
C ARG A 192 -7.97 -6.01 0.50
N ILE A 193 -7.83 -5.68 1.78
CA ILE A 193 -8.03 -4.33 2.30
C ILE A 193 -6.64 -3.78 2.62
N ASP A 194 -6.22 -2.77 1.89
CA ASP A 194 -4.95 -2.07 2.08
C ASP A 194 -5.25 -0.62 2.48
N ASP A 195 -4.49 -0.08 3.43
CA ASP A 195 -4.61 1.32 3.79
C ASP A 195 -3.76 2.18 2.86
N ARG A 196 -4.41 3.04 2.07
CA ARG A 196 -3.74 4.10 1.33
C ARG A 196 -3.64 5.33 2.21
N VAL A 197 -2.41 5.62 2.62
CA VAL A 197 -2.10 6.80 3.42
C VAL A 197 -1.88 7.99 2.48
N THR A 198 -2.74 9.00 2.62
CA THR A 198 -2.59 10.28 1.94
C THR A 198 -2.17 11.33 2.96
N LYS A 199 -1.08 12.05 2.68
CA LYS A 199 -0.56 13.11 3.54
C LYS A 199 -0.89 14.47 2.93
N ALA A 200 -1.51 15.34 3.72
CA ALA A 200 -1.66 16.74 3.39
C ALA A 200 -0.51 17.51 4.05
N LEU A 201 0.25 18.22 3.23
CA LEU A 201 1.45 18.92 3.65
C LEU A 201 1.21 20.42 3.59
N LYS A 202 1.74 21.13 4.59
CA LYS A 202 1.79 22.59 4.63
C LYS A 202 3.23 23.06 4.77
N LEU A 203 3.52 24.25 4.24
CA LEU A 203 4.78 24.93 4.54
C LEU A 203 4.79 25.35 6.01
N SER A 204 5.93 25.17 6.67
CA SER A 204 6.20 25.85 7.94
C SER A 204 6.45 27.34 7.70
N GLU A 205 6.48 28.14 8.77
CA GLU A 205 6.84 29.56 8.67
C GLU A 205 8.20 29.75 7.96
N THR A 206 9.19 28.92 8.32
CA THR A 206 10.51 28.89 7.66
C THR A 206 10.44 28.40 6.20
N GLY A 207 9.52 27.48 5.89
CA GLY A 207 9.23 27.02 4.53
C GLY A 207 8.64 28.11 3.63
N VAL A 208 7.77 28.97 4.16
CA VAL A 208 7.20 30.11 3.44
C VAL A 208 8.28 31.12 3.10
N GLU A 209 9.12 31.49 4.08
CA GLU A 209 10.24 32.40 3.86
C GLU A 209 11.24 31.83 2.83
N ALA A 210 11.53 30.53 2.91
CA ALA A 210 12.37 29.86 1.93
C ALA A 210 11.77 29.90 0.52
N ALA A 211 10.49 29.55 0.35
CA ALA A 211 9.82 29.58 -0.95
C ALA A 211 9.81 30.99 -1.57
N GLN A 212 9.59 32.03 -0.77
CA GLN A 212 9.62 33.42 -1.21
C GLN A 212 11.03 33.88 -1.62
N GLN A 213 12.08 33.44 -0.93
CA GLN A 213 13.46 33.73 -1.31
C GLN A 213 13.86 33.00 -2.60
N LEU A 214 13.43 31.74 -2.76
CA LEU A 214 13.66 30.98 -4.00
C LEU A 214 13.02 31.60 -5.23
N SER A 215 11.80 32.13 -5.11
CA SER A 215 11.12 32.77 -6.26
C SER A 215 11.85 34.02 -6.74
N ARG A 216 12.58 34.71 -5.84
CA ARG A 216 13.38 35.90 -6.15
C ARG A 216 14.76 35.58 -6.72
N GLN A 217 15.39 34.48 -6.30
CA GLN A 217 16.75 34.12 -6.69
C GLN A 217 16.82 33.32 -8.01
N GLY A 218 15.71 32.70 -8.42
CA GLY A 218 15.67 31.83 -9.59
C GLY A 218 16.40 30.51 -9.35
N THR A 219 16.05 29.48 -10.12
CA THR A 219 16.70 28.16 -10.04
C THR A 219 18.05 28.23 -10.76
N ALA A 220 19.12 28.53 -10.04
CA ALA A 220 20.47 28.39 -10.59
C ALA A 220 20.80 26.89 -10.75
N GLU A 221 21.35 26.50 -11.90
CA GLU A 221 21.88 25.15 -12.07
C GLU A 221 23.12 24.96 -11.18
N GLU A 222 22.94 24.31 -10.04
CA GLU A 222 24.02 23.98 -9.13
C GLU A 222 24.57 22.58 -9.41
N VAL A 223 25.90 22.47 -9.42
CA VAL A 223 26.57 21.19 -9.55
C VAL A 223 26.62 20.51 -8.19
N SER A 224 26.09 19.28 -8.13
CA SER A 224 26.05 18.51 -6.88
C SER A 224 27.37 17.79 -6.56
N GLN A 225 28.12 17.37 -7.59
CA GLN A 225 29.36 16.63 -7.41
C GLN A 225 30.42 17.12 -8.40
N LEU A 226 31.64 17.30 -7.90
CA LEU A 226 32.80 17.55 -8.74
C LEU A 226 33.14 16.28 -9.54
N THR A 227 33.01 16.33 -10.86
CA THR A 227 33.33 15.21 -11.74
C THR A 227 34.74 15.34 -12.34
N PRO A 228 35.38 14.23 -12.75
CA PRO A 228 36.68 14.28 -13.42
C PRO A 228 36.67 15.12 -14.72
N GLU A 229 35.54 15.20 -15.41
CA GLU A 229 35.36 16.02 -16.61
C GLU A 229 35.46 17.51 -16.28
N LEU A 230 34.75 17.96 -15.23
CA LEU A 230 34.81 19.34 -14.75
C LEU A 230 36.22 19.75 -14.32
N LEU A 231 37.01 18.79 -13.80
CA LEU A 231 38.41 19.01 -13.44
C LEU A 231 39.32 19.16 -14.67
N LYS A 232 39.08 18.38 -15.72
CA LYS A 232 39.85 18.41 -16.97
C LYS A 232 39.61 19.69 -17.78
N ASP A 233 38.37 20.13 -17.87
CA ASP A 233 37.98 21.33 -18.62
C ASP A 233 38.13 22.64 -17.82
N GLY A 234 38.32 22.55 -16.51
CA GLY A 234 38.47 23.70 -15.61
C GLY A 234 37.18 24.48 -15.34
N SER A 235 36.03 23.99 -15.83
CA SER A 235 34.72 24.63 -15.71
C SER A 235 34.21 24.69 -14.26
N TRP A 236 34.77 23.87 -13.37
CA TRP A 236 34.47 23.90 -11.93
C TRP A 236 34.71 25.28 -11.29
N ARG A 237 35.60 26.11 -11.84
CA ARG A 237 35.89 27.46 -11.31
C ARG A 237 34.75 28.45 -11.50
N ALA A 238 33.93 28.25 -12.54
CA ALA A 238 32.84 29.15 -12.90
C ALA A 238 31.46 28.63 -12.45
N LYS A 239 31.37 27.35 -12.06
CA LYS A 239 30.12 26.74 -11.61
C LYS A 239 29.92 26.90 -10.10
N ARG A 240 28.66 27.05 -9.68
CA ARG A 240 28.28 27.02 -8.27
C ARG A 240 28.07 25.59 -7.82
N PHE A 241 28.66 25.25 -6.68
CA PHE A 241 28.47 23.96 -6.03
C PHE A 241 27.47 24.08 -4.90
N ARG A 242 26.58 23.09 -4.83
CA ARG A 242 25.63 22.96 -3.73
C ARG A 242 26.36 22.79 -2.40
N LYS A 243 25.89 23.49 -1.35
CA LYS A 243 26.48 23.35 -0.01
C LYS A 243 26.12 22.00 0.62
N TYR A 244 27.11 21.36 1.23
CA TYR A 244 26.89 20.12 1.99
C TYR A 244 26.10 20.39 3.28
N THR A 245 25.08 19.57 3.52
CA THR A 245 24.36 19.56 4.79
C THR A 245 25.07 18.61 5.78
N ILE A 246 25.61 19.16 6.87
CA ILE A 246 26.32 18.37 7.91
C ILE A 246 25.35 17.80 8.95
N SER A 247 24.13 18.34 9.04
CA SER A 247 23.12 17.89 10.02
C SER A 247 22.50 16.53 9.69
N LEU A 248 22.59 16.07 8.43
CA LEU A 248 22.08 14.77 8.01
C LEU A 248 23.07 13.66 8.37
N ARG A 249 22.56 12.53 8.83
CA ARG A 249 23.39 11.36 9.11
C ARG A 249 23.99 10.84 7.79
N ALA A 250 25.31 10.77 7.71
CA ALA A 250 26.00 10.22 6.56
C ALA A 250 25.61 8.75 6.30
N PRO A 251 25.59 8.30 5.03
CA PRO A 251 25.40 6.89 4.70
C PRO A 251 26.44 6.03 5.44
N ARG A 252 25.96 5.03 6.18
CA ARG A 252 26.85 4.09 6.86
C ARG A 252 27.32 3.05 5.86
N ILE A 253 28.63 2.96 5.65
CA ILE A 253 29.23 1.82 4.99
C ILE A 253 29.02 0.63 5.93
N ALA A 254 28.47 -0.47 5.41
CA ALA A 254 28.31 -1.71 6.16
C ALA A 254 29.55 -2.60 5.93
N PRO A 255 30.58 -2.55 6.80
CA PRO A 255 31.66 -3.51 6.71
C PRO A 255 31.13 -4.91 7.07
N GLY A 256 31.84 -5.94 6.62
CA GLY A 256 31.60 -7.29 7.10
C GLY A 256 31.71 -7.32 8.63
N LYS A 257 30.66 -7.80 9.31
CA LYS A 257 30.65 -7.97 10.76
C LYS A 257 31.02 -9.40 11.12
N ARG A 258 31.79 -9.58 12.20
CA ARG A 258 32.00 -10.91 12.78
C ARG A 258 30.71 -11.40 13.43
N HIS A 259 30.51 -12.71 13.47
CA HIS A 259 29.38 -13.30 14.19
C HIS A 259 29.51 -12.98 15.69
N PRO A 260 28.47 -12.44 16.37
CA PRO A 260 28.58 -11.98 17.76
C PRO A 260 29.11 -13.05 18.72
N TYR A 261 28.67 -14.30 18.54
CA TYR A 261 29.16 -15.42 19.34
C TYR A 261 30.66 -15.71 19.15
N ARG A 262 31.18 -15.54 17.93
CA ARG A 262 32.60 -15.77 17.64
C ARG A 262 33.47 -14.66 18.23
N GLU A 263 33.00 -13.41 18.15
CA GLU A 263 33.64 -12.27 18.81
C GLU A 263 33.73 -12.46 20.33
N PHE A 264 32.67 -12.98 20.95
CA PHE A 264 32.68 -13.35 22.36
C PHE A 264 33.71 -14.46 22.66
N LEU A 265 33.73 -15.56 21.88
CA LEU A 265 34.69 -16.65 22.07
C LEU A 265 36.13 -16.19 21.90
N ASP A 266 36.42 -15.35 20.90
CA ASP A 266 37.74 -14.77 20.67
C ASP A 266 38.16 -13.90 21.87
N ALA A 267 37.24 -13.10 22.43
CA ALA A 267 37.50 -12.29 23.62
C ALA A 267 37.77 -13.14 24.87
N VAL A 268 37.02 -14.23 25.08
CA VAL A 268 37.26 -15.18 26.18
C VAL A 268 38.61 -15.86 26.02
N LYS A 269 38.93 -16.34 24.81
CA LYS A 269 40.22 -16.96 24.50
C LYS A 269 41.38 -15.99 24.78
N ALA A 270 41.28 -14.73 24.33
CA ALA A 270 42.32 -13.74 24.55
C ALA A 270 42.57 -13.48 26.05
N LYS A 271 41.52 -13.42 26.87
CA LYS A 271 41.63 -13.20 28.32
C LYS A 271 42.17 -14.40 29.10
N LEU A 272 41.94 -15.62 28.64
CA LEU A 272 42.38 -16.84 29.34
C LEU A 272 43.80 -17.27 28.96
N VAL A 273 44.31 -16.80 27.82
CA VAL A 273 45.65 -17.12 27.32
C VAL A 273 46.67 -16.02 27.67
N SER A 274 46.24 -14.82 28.07
CA SER A 274 47.09 -13.77 28.66
C SER A 274 47.29 -13.98 30.15
#